data_AF-A0A2T2VET9-F1
#
_entry.id   AF-A0A2T2VET9-F1
#
_cell.length_a   1.000
_cell.length_b   1.000
_cell.length_c   1.000
_cell.angle_alpha   90.00
_cell.angle_beta   90.00
_cell.angle_gamma   90.00
#
_symmetry.space_group_name_H-M   'P 1'
#
loop_
_entity.id
_entity.type
_entity.pdbx_description
1 polymer ?
#
loop_
_entity_poly.entity_id
_entity_poly.type
_entity_poly.pdbx_seq_one_letter_code
_entity_poly.pdbx_strand_id
1 'polypeptide(L)'
;MQDKEKLRSFLELIQEIINKEGNEWFHDELALLVNKKLLSEKDRGIKLSAVTVKESGSINKYIENGIIPIIDYSEIDEDNIRLQLEKDCFEMGKIRLGKTEKDYSFLEVCKFAHFQIEALVNYFYRKISSNSIEKAKEMIDNYNSNFKDYGYESIESIPVLSKFFALKEQLQIKNQNFNVLRNIANVRNDIIHRNIENYIDFEKLKNEFSEINNKPPNSRTNKDKEILKDYYKEKFKREEKFTLIMETLGSFKEKIITYIN
;
A
#
# COMPACT_ATOMS: atom_id res chain seq x y z
N MET A 1 30.66 -25.20 -22.44
CA MET A 1 29.23 -25.54 -22.60
C MET A 1 28.93 -26.69 -21.64
N GLN A 2 27.97 -26.54 -20.73
CA GLN A 2 27.49 -27.68 -19.94
C GLN A 2 26.81 -28.68 -20.87
N ASP A 3 27.00 -29.96 -20.57
CA ASP A 3 26.52 -31.08 -21.35
C ASP A 3 24.98 -31.17 -21.23
N LYS A 4 24.29 -30.79 -22.31
CA LYS A 4 22.82 -30.63 -22.35
C LYS A 4 22.10 -31.92 -21.97
N GLU A 5 22.68 -33.07 -22.27
CA GLU A 5 22.11 -34.37 -21.92
C GLU A 5 22.17 -34.66 -20.42
N LYS A 6 23.24 -34.25 -19.75
CA LYS A 6 23.36 -34.39 -18.29
C LYS A 6 22.34 -33.52 -17.57
N LEU A 7 22.11 -32.30 -18.07
CA LEU A 7 21.09 -31.41 -17.53
C LEU A 7 19.67 -31.96 -17.74
N ARG A 8 19.42 -32.60 -18.88
CA ARG A 8 18.12 -33.23 -19.16
C ARG A 8 17.85 -34.42 -18.24
N SER A 9 18.85 -35.29 -18.06
CA SER A 9 18.78 -36.42 -17.13
C SER A 9 18.56 -35.96 -15.69
N PHE A 10 19.17 -34.85 -15.30
CA PHE A 10 18.96 -34.24 -13.99
C PHE A 10 17.54 -33.70 -13.80
N LEU A 11 16.95 -33.08 -14.84
CA LEU A 11 15.57 -32.60 -14.80
C LEU A 11 14.57 -33.76 -14.69
N GLU A 12 14.80 -34.85 -15.42
CA GLU A 12 13.99 -36.06 -15.33
C GLU A 12 14.02 -36.64 -13.91
N LEU A 13 15.21 -36.72 -13.30
CA LEU A 13 15.37 -37.16 -11.91
C LEU A 13 14.61 -36.27 -10.92
N ILE A 14 14.71 -34.95 -11.06
CA ILE A 14 13.97 -34.01 -10.22
C ILE A 14 12.46 -34.26 -10.35
N GLN A 15 11.97 -34.47 -11.57
CA GLN A 15 10.56 -34.68 -11.83
C GLN A 15 10.05 -36.00 -11.20
N GLU A 16 10.85 -37.05 -11.24
CA GLU A 16 10.55 -38.29 -10.52
C GLU A 16 10.53 -38.10 -8.99
N ILE A 17 11.43 -37.28 -8.43
CA ILE A 17 11.47 -37.01 -6.98
C ILE A 17 10.23 -36.23 -6.54
N ILE A 18 9.84 -35.20 -7.30
CA ILE A 18 8.69 -34.33 -6.98
C ILE A 18 7.37 -35.10 -7.04
N ASN A 19 7.25 -36.08 -7.94
CA ASN A 19 6.02 -36.86 -8.12
C ASN A 19 5.85 -37.99 -7.10
N LYS A 20 6.80 -38.19 -6.18
CA LYS A 20 6.71 -39.19 -5.12
C LYS A 20 6.03 -38.60 -3.88
N GLU A 21 5.03 -39.31 -3.39
CA GLU A 21 4.30 -38.99 -2.16
C GLU A 21 5.28 -38.95 -0.95
N GLY A 22 5.20 -37.90 -0.12
CA GLY A 22 6.11 -37.69 1.02
C GLY A 22 7.34 -36.81 0.72
N ASN A 23 7.50 -36.33 -0.52
CA ASN A 23 8.59 -35.42 -0.92
C ASN A 23 8.14 -33.96 -1.09
N GLU A 24 7.01 -33.56 -0.50
CA GLU A 24 6.47 -32.20 -0.61
C GLU A 24 7.48 -31.14 -0.12
N TRP A 25 8.23 -31.46 0.94
CA TRP A 25 9.29 -30.59 1.47
C TRP A 25 10.40 -30.29 0.44
N PHE A 26 10.69 -31.24 -0.46
CA PHE A 26 11.73 -31.08 -1.47
C PHE A 26 11.27 -30.15 -2.61
N HIS A 27 9.98 -30.20 -2.94
CA HIS A 27 9.38 -29.26 -3.89
C HIS A 27 9.50 -27.81 -3.39
N ASP A 28 9.25 -27.58 -2.10
CA ASP A 28 9.27 -26.25 -1.49
C ASP A 28 10.71 -25.69 -1.39
N GLU A 29 11.67 -26.51 -0.97
CA GLU A 29 13.09 -26.14 -0.94
C GLU A 29 13.66 -25.87 -2.34
N LEU A 30 13.27 -26.66 -3.34
CA LEU A 30 13.68 -26.44 -4.72
C LEU A 30 13.13 -25.12 -5.28
N ALA A 31 11.86 -24.80 -4.99
CA ALA A 31 11.25 -23.54 -5.40
C ALA A 31 11.96 -22.33 -4.76
N LEU A 32 12.30 -22.41 -3.48
CA LEU A 32 13.06 -21.36 -2.77
C LEU A 32 14.45 -21.17 -3.36
N LEU A 33 15.17 -22.26 -3.64
CA LEU A 33 16.53 -22.23 -4.18
C LEU A 33 16.57 -21.64 -5.60
N VAL A 34 15.57 -21.96 -6.43
CA VAL A 34 15.43 -21.38 -7.78
C VAL A 34 15.03 -19.90 -7.71
N ASN A 35 14.09 -19.53 -6.85
CA ASN A 35 13.64 -18.14 -6.68
C ASN A 35 14.74 -17.22 -6.14
N LYS A 36 15.53 -17.69 -5.17
CA LYS A 36 16.65 -16.92 -4.58
C LYS A 36 17.72 -16.56 -5.62
N LYS A 37 17.88 -17.40 -6.64
CA LYS A 37 18.83 -17.18 -7.75
C LYS A 37 18.24 -16.33 -8.88
N LEU A 38 16.93 -16.39 -9.10
CA LEU A 38 16.22 -15.56 -10.08
C LEU A 38 16.12 -14.09 -9.64
N LEU A 39 16.03 -13.82 -8.35
CA LEU A 39 16.01 -12.45 -7.79
C LEU A 39 17.35 -11.71 -7.96
N SER A 40 18.47 -12.41 -8.15
CA SER A 40 19.79 -11.77 -8.26
C SER A 40 20.19 -11.34 -9.67
N GLU A 41 19.48 -11.78 -10.71
CA GLU A 41 20.07 -11.75 -12.06
C GLU A 41 19.51 -10.79 -13.11
N LYS A 42 18.34 -10.16 -12.97
CA LYS A 42 17.92 -8.94 -13.70
C LYS A 42 16.41 -8.71 -13.62
N ASP A 43 16.03 -7.51 -13.20
CA ASP A 43 14.86 -6.85 -13.77
C ASP A 43 15.01 -6.82 -15.30
N ARG A 44 14.09 -7.47 -16.01
CA ARG A 44 13.44 -7.06 -17.27
C ARG A 44 12.88 -8.29 -18.00
N GLY A 45 11.55 -8.33 -18.15
CA GLY A 45 10.89 -9.06 -19.24
C GLY A 45 10.31 -10.41 -18.85
N ILE A 46 9.02 -10.40 -18.50
CA ILE A 46 8.16 -11.55 -18.26
C ILE A 46 8.21 -12.55 -19.43
N LYS A 47 8.27 -13.85 -19.11
CA LYS A 47 7.35 -14.85 -19.67
C LYS A 47 7.17 -16.03 -18.70
N LEU A 48 6.10 -15.92 -17.92
CA LEU A 48 5.39 -17.01 -17.26
C LEU A 48 4.94 -18.04 -18.31
N SER A 49 5.10 -19.32 -18.02
CA SER A 49 4.40 -20.38 -18.73
C SER A 49 3.47 -21.16 -17.80
N ALA A 50 2.18 -21.09 -18.16
CA ALA A 50 1.10 -22.04 -17.89
C ALA A 50 0.71 -22.30 -16.43
N VAL A 51 -0.06 -21.35 -15.87
CA VAL A 51 -1.13 -21.70 -14.93
C VAL A 51 -2.44 -21.25 -15.59
N THR A 52 -3.01 -22.11 -16.42
CA THR A 52 -4.41 -21.99 -16.86
C THR A 52 -5.28 -22.24 -15.64
N VAL A 53 -5.77 -21.19 -15.00
CA VAL A 53 -6.76 -21.34 -13.92
C VAL A 53 -7.92 -20.41 -14.14
N LYS A 54 -9.00 -21.03 -14.59
CA LYS A 54 -10.36 -20.57 -14.36
C LYS A 54 -10.63 -20.65 -12.85
N GLU A 55 -11.35 -19.65 -12.36
CA GLU A 55 -12.05 -19.63 -11.07
C GLU A 55 -11.20 -19.37 -9.81
N SER A 56 -11.82 -18.64 -8.89
CA SER A 56 -11.33 -18.02 -7.66
C SER A 56 -10.54 -18.89 -6.68
N GLY A 57 -10.34 -20.18 -6.95
CA GLY A 57 -9.64 -21.13 -6.08
C GLY A 57 -8.12 -21.00 -6.06
N SER A 58 -7.50 -20.33 -7.04
CA SER A 58 -6.03 -20.24 -7.09
C SER A 58 -5.43 -19.12 -6.27
N ILE A 59 -6.20 -18.09 -5.87
CA ILE A 59 -5.68 -16.94 -5.12
C ILE A 59 -5.39 -17.28 -3.65
N ASN A 60 -6.21 -18.11 -3.01
CA ASN A 60 -5.92 -18.64 -1.67
C ASN A 60 -4.55 -19.33 -1.63
N LYS A 61 -4.20 -20.06 -2.68
CA LYS A 61 -2.86 -20.67 -2.82
C LYS A 61 -1.73 -19.64 -2.93
N TYR A 62 -1.95 -18.47 -3.55
CA TYR A 62 -0.95 -17.39 -3.56
C TYR A 62 -0.81 -16.69 -2.20
N ILE A 63 -1.89 -16.65 -1.42
CA ILE A 63 -1.92 -16.11 -0.05
C ILE A 63 -1.23 -17.08 0.91
N GLU A 64 -1.62 -18.36 0.87
CA GLU A 64 -1.03 -19.47 1.62
C GLU A 64 0.48 -19.60 1.35
N ASN A 65 0.90 -19.36 0.10
CA ASN A 65 2.32 -19.38 -0.28
C ASN A 65 3.06 -18.05 -0.02
N GLY A 66 2.42 -17.05 0.62
CA GLY A 66 3.04 -15.77 0.97
C GLY A 66 3.44 -14.89 -0.24
N ILE A 67 2.88 -15.15 -1.42
CA ILE A 67 3.22 -14.44 -2.67
C ILE A 67 2.57 -13.05 -2.72
N ILE A 68 1.45 -12.89 -2.03
CA ILE A 68 0.79 -11.59 -1.83
C ILE A 68 1.01 -11.19 -0.37
N PRO A 69 1.69 -10.07 -0.07
CA PRO A 69 1.70 -9.55 1.28
C PRO A 69 0.29 -9.08 1.63
N ILE A 70 -0.24 -9.57 2.75
CA ILE A 70 -1.54 -9.19 3.30
C ILE A 70 -1.33 -8.65 4.71
N ILE A 71 -2.10 -7.63 5.06
CA ILE A 71 -2.14 -7.09 6.42
C ILE A 71 -3.17 -7.89 7.20
N ASP A 72 -2.77 -8.42 8.36
CA ASP A 72 -3.70 -9.09 9.27
C ASP A 72 -4.55 -8.06 10.03
N TYR A 73 -5.86 -8.16 9.85
CA TYR A 73 -6.88 -7.33 10.49
C TYR A 73 -7.73 -8.10 11.51
N SER A 74 -7.31 -9.31 11.91
CA SER A 74 -8.05 -10.19 12.82
C SER A 74 -8.39 -9.54 14.17
N GLU A 75 -7.54 -8.60 14.63
CA GLU A 75 -7.69 -7.79 15.84
C GLU A 75 -8.77 -6.69 15.77
N ILE A 76 -9.33 -6.42 14.59
CA ILE A 76 -10.49 -5.53 14.44
C ILE A 76 -11.74 -6.31 14.84
N ASP A 77 -12.40 -5.88 15.92
CA ASP A 77 -13.56 -6.56 16.51
C ASP A 77 -14.87 -6.32 15.73
N GLU A 78 -14.95 -5.25 14.95
CA GLU A 78 -16.09 -4.92 14.11
C GLU A 78 -16.02 -5.64 12.75
N ASP A 79 -16.74 -6.76 12.63
CA ASP A 79 -16.73 -7.66 11.46
C ASP A 79 -16.84 -6.94 10.12
N ASN A 80 -17.77 -6.00 9.97
CA ASN A 80 -17.98 -5.27 8.73
C ASN A 80 -16.74 -4.46 8.31
N ILE A 81 -16.05 -3.88 9.28
CA ILE A 81 -14.84 -3.09 9.03
C ILE A 81 -13.68 -4.02 8.70
N ARG A 82 -13.51 -5.09 9.48
CA ARG A 82 -12.49 -6.10 9.25
C ARG A 82 -12.58 -6.67 7.83
N LEU A 83 -13.76 -7.15 7.44
CA LEU A 83 -13.99 -7.73 6.11
C LEU A 83 -13.75 -6.71 5.00
N GLN A 84 -14.11 -5.44 5.20
CA GLN A 84 -13.85 -4.38 4.24
C GLN A 84 -12.35 -4.11 4.09
N LEU A 85 -11.60 -4.03 5.20
CA LEU A 85 -10.16 -3.84 5.21
C LEU A 85 -9.42 -5.00 4.52
N GLU A 86 -9.79 -6.24 4.84
CA GLU A 86 -9.25 -7.44 4.22
C GLU A 86 -9.50 -7.44 2.71
N LYS A 87 -10.72 -7.12 2.28
CA LYS A 87 -11.08 -7.02 0.87
C LYS A 87 -10.28 -5.95 0.14
N ASP A 88 -10.12 -4.76 0.74
CA ASP A 88 -9.33 -3.69 0.12
C ASP A 88 -7.83 -4.04 0.04
N CYS A 89 -7.29 -4.69 1.06
CA CYS A 89 -5.92 -5.22 1.06
C CYS A 89 -5.73 -6.28 -0.02
N PHE A 90 -6.72 -7.17 -0.17
CA PHE A 90 -6.75 -8.20 -1.18
C PHE A 90 -6.79 -7.64 -2.61
N GLU A 91 -7.58 -6.61 -2.86
CA GLU A 91 -7.61 -5.92 -4.17
C GLU A 91 -6.25 -5.27 -4.50
N MET A 92 -5.56 -4.67 -3.52
CA MET A 92 -4.18 -4.18 -3.73
C MET A 92 -3.24 -5.30 -4.19
N GLY A 93 -3.32 -6.47 -3.55
CA GLY A 93 -2.55 -7.65 -3.91
C GLY A 93 -2.83 -8.15 -5.34
N LYS A 94 -4.11 -8.20 -5.72
CA LYS A 94 -4.53 -8.58 -7.08
C LYS A 94 -4.00 -7.63 -8.14
N ILE A 95 -4.09 -6.32 -7.90
CA ILE A 95 -3.56 -5.30 -8.81
C ILE A 95 -2.06 -5.49 -8.96
N ARG A 96 -1.31 -5.66 -7.85
CA ARG A 96 0.14 -5.86 -7.87
C ARG A 96 0.57 -7.05 -8.74
N LEU A 97 -0.20 -8.14 -8.72
CA LEU A 97 0.07 -9.33 -9.54
C LEU A 97 -0.43 -9.22 -11.00
N GLY A 98 -1.03 -8.09 -11.40
CA GLY A 98 -1.57 -7.89 -12.75
C GLY A 98 -2.75 -8.82 -13.07
N LYS A 99 -3.54 -9.20 -12.06
CA LYS A 99 -4.65 -10.16 -12.18
C LYS A 99 -6.04 -9.52 -12.35
N THR A 100 -6.10 -8.21 -12.54
CA THR A 100 -7.32 -7.50 -12.95
C THR A 100 -7.45 -7.51 -14.47
N GLU A 101 -8.66 -7.35 -15.02
CA GLU A 101 -8.89 -7.22 -16.48
C GLU A 101 -8.12 -6.04 -17.12
N LYS A 102 -7.57 -5.15 -16.29
CA LYS A 102 -6.70 -4.03 -16.65
C LYS A 102 -5.27 -4.29 -16.16
N ASP A 103 -4.30 -3.82 -16.95
CA ASP A 103 -2.88 -3.79 -16.58
C ASP A 103 -2.65 -3.18 -15.19
N TYR A 104 -1.54 -3.56 -14.54
CA TYR A 104 -1.14 -3.03 -13.24
C TYR A 104 -1.27 -1.50 -13.18
N SER A 105 -1.96 -1.01 -12.16
CA SER A 105 -2.19 0.43 -11.93
C SER A 105 -1.84 0.81 -10.50
N PHE A 106 -0.70 1.48 -10.32
CA PHE A 106 -0.30 2.00 -9.01
C PHE A 106 -1.32 3.02 -8.44
N LEU A 107 -2.03 3.71 -9.33
CA LEU A 107 -3.15 4.58 -8.96
C LEU A 107 -4.26 3.78 -8.26
N GLU A 108 -4.64 2.62 -8.81
CA GLU A 108 -5.65 1.76 -8.18
C GLU A 108 -5.14 1.17 -6.87
N VAL A 109 -3.85 0.82 -6.77
CA VAL A 109 -3.25 0.44 -5.47
C VAL A 109 -3.44 1.56 -4.44
N CYS A 110 -3.11 2.82 -4.78
CA CYS A 110 -3.28 3.95 -3.88
C CYS A 110 -4.74 4.20 -3.51
N LYS A 111 -5.69 3.91 -4.41
CA LYS A 111 -7.13 4.02 -4.11
C LYS A 111 -7.55 3.06 -3.00
N PHE A 112 -7.21 1.77 -3.12
CA PHE A 112 -7.55 0.77 -2.11
C PHE A 112 -6.76 0.95 -0.81
N ALA A 113 -5.51 1.41 -0.90
CA ALA A 113 -4.74 1.81 0.28
C ALA A 113 -5.41 2.97 1.02
N HIS A 114 -5.94 3.96 0.29
CA HIS A 114 -6.66 5.08 0.90
C HIS A 114 -7.95 4.66 1.60
N PHE A 115 -8.71 3.72 1.01
CA PHE A 115 -9.90 3.17 1.66
C PHE A 115 -9.57 2.49 2.99
N GLN A 116 -8.48 1.73 3.04
CA GLN A 116 -8.00 1.16 4.30
C GLN A 116 -7.66 2.23 5.35
N ILE A 117 -6.96 3.31 4.94
CA ILE A 117 -6.64 4.44 5.84
C ILE A 117 -7.93 5.07 6.38
N GLU A 118 -8.89 5.37 5.52
CA GLU A 118 -10.16 5.99 5.88
C GLU A 118 -10.95 5.11 6.86
N ALA A 119 -11.07 3.81 6.58
CA ALA A 119 -11.74 2.86 7.45
C ALA A 119 -11.07 2.74 8.83
N LEU A 120 -9.73 2.65 8.88
CA LEU A 120 -8.96 2.58 10.12
C LEU A 120 -9.07 3.87 10.96
N VAL A 121 -9.00 5.04 10.32
CA VAL A 121 -9.16 6.34 10.98
C VAL A 121 -10.57 6.47 11.57
N ASN A 122 -11.59 6.09 10.81
CA ASN A 122 -12.98 6.12 11.30
C ASN A 122 -13.19 5.15 12.46
N TYR A 123 -12.66 3.93 12.34
CA TYR A 123 -12.68 2.93 13.41
C TYR A 123 -12.04 3.45 14.69
N PHE A 124 -10.85 4.04 14.59
CA PHE A 124 -10.16 4.65 15.73
C PHE A 124 -11.02 5.68 16.45
N TYR A 125 -11.55 6.66 15.71
CA TYR A 125 -12.38 7.69 16.33
C TYR A 125 -13.70 7.15 16.88
N ARG A 126 -14.33 6.15 16.24
CA ARG A 126 -15.50 5.48 16.81
C ARG A 126 -15.18 4.80 18.15
N LYS A 127 -14.06 4.09 18.26
CA LYS A 127 -13.67 3.40 19.50
C LYS A 127 -13.38 4.36 20.64
N ILE A 128 -12.46 5.30 20.45
CA ILE A 128 -12.01 6.19 21.54
C ILE A 128 -13.07 7.21 21.97
N SER A 129 -14.00 7.56 21.07
CA SER A 129 -15.10 8.49 21.39
C SER A 129 -16.36 7.77 21.89
N SER A 130 -16.34 6.43 21.96
CA SER A 130 -17.54 5.62 22.18
C SER A 130 -18.67 5.98 21.19
N ASN A 131 -18.31 6.21 19.94
CA ASN A 131 -19.18 6.61 18.83
C ASN A 131 -19.89 7.96 19.01
N SER A 132 -19.43 8.84 19.90
CA SER A 132 -19.96 10.20 20.04
C SER A 132 -19.26 11.17 19.09
N ILE A 133 -20.03 11.83 18.24
CA ILE A 133 -19.53 12.84 17.30
C ILE A 133 -18.94 14.05 18.02
N GLU A 134 -19.55 14.49 19.12
CA GLU A 134 -19.08 15.62 19.93
C GLU A 134 -17.71 15.33 20.53
N LYS A 135 -17.55 14.14 21.13
CA LYS A 135 -16.26 13.70 21.68
C LYS A 135 -15.21 13.54 20.58
N ALA A 136 -15.58 12.98 19.43
CA ALA A 136 -14.65 12.85 18.31
C ALA A 136 -14.17 14.23 17.83
N LYS A 137 -15.07 15.21 17.70
CA LYS A 137 -14.73 16.60 17.34
C LYS A 137 -13.79 17.24 18.36
N GLU A 138 -14.07 17.11 19.65
CA GLU A 138 -13.22 17.62 20.73
C GLU A 138 -11.81 17.01 20.66
N MET A 139 -11.71 15.70 20.48
CA MET A 139 -10.42 15.02 20.36
C MET A 139 -9.66 15.46 19.10
N ILE A 140 -10.34 15.65 17.97
CA ILE A 140 -9.70 16.14 16.75
C ILE A 140 -9.18 17.57 16.95
N ASP A 141 -9.98 18.45 17.56
CA ASP A 141 -9.62 19.84 17.82
C ASP A 141 -8.37 19.94 18.71
N ASN A 142 -8.32 19.13 19.78
CA ASN A 142 -7.19 19.07 20.71
C ASN A 142 -5.84 18.74 20.06
N TYR A 143 -5.84 17.96 18.97
CA TYR A 143 -4.62 17.52 18.28
C TYR A 143 -4.43 18.13 16.89
N ASN A 144 -5.40 18.91 16.39
CA ASN A 144 -5.33 19.60 15.10
C ASN A 144 -5.91 21.00 15.22
N SER A 145 -5.04 21.97 15.53
CA SER A 145 -5.41 23.39 15.68
C SER A 145 -5.97 24.06 14.41
N ASN A 146 -5.89 23.39 13.25
CA ASN A 146 -6.49 23.88 12.00
C ASN A 146 -7.88 23.27 11.75
N PHE A 147 -8.37 22.40 12.63
CA PHE A 147 -9.71 21.85 12.53
C PHE A 147 -10.75 22.96 12.62
N LYS A 148 -11.78 22.84 11.80
CA LYS A 148 -12.95 23.71 11.81
C LYS A 148 -14.17 22.83 11.71
N ASP A 149 -15.08 22.97 12.68
CA ASP A 149 -16.36 22.28 12.63
C ASP A 149 -17.30 23.02 11.66
N TYR A 150 -17.75 22.32 10.63
CA TYR A 150 -18.73 22.81 9.66
C TYR A 150 -20.12 22.21 9.90
N GLY A 151 -20.39 21.73 11.12
CA GLY A 151 -21.66 21.10 11.47
C GLY A 151 -21.72 19.62 11.07
N TYR A 152 -20.61 18.90 11.20
CA TYR A 152 -20.57 17.47 10.85
C TYR A 152 -21.50 16.65 11.75
N GLU A 153 -22.34 15.78 11.17
CA GLU A 153 -23.36 15.00 11.88
C GLU A 153 -22.91 13.57 12.23
N SER A 154 -21.81 13.10 11.62
CA SER A 154 -21.24 11.77 11.87
C SER A 154 -19.72 11.80 11.83
N ILE A 155 -19.07 10.81 12.46
CA ILE A 155 -17.60 10.72 12.51
C ILE A 155 -17.06 10.55 11.09
N GLU A 156 -17.75 9.78 10.26
CA GLU A 156 -17.44 9.53 8.86
C GLU A 156 -17.49 10.82 8.04
N SER A 157 -18.46 11.71 8.29
CA SER A 157 -18.62 12.97 7.56
C SER A 157 -17.49 13.98 7.80
N ILE A 158 -16.75 13.85 8.90
CA ILE A 158 -15.56 14.67 9.14
C ILE A 158 -14.50 14.32 8.08
N PRO A 159 -13.86 15.31 7.42
CA PRO A 159 -12.82 15.04 6.44
C PRO A 159 -11.70 14.15 7.01
N VAL A 160 -11.36 13.08 6.28
CA VAL A 160 -10.28 12.16 6.64
C VAL A 160 -8.98 12.89 6.93
N LEU A 161 -8.63 13.92 6.15
CA LEU A 161 -7.40 14.68 6.40
C LEU A 161 -7.41 15.37 7.76
N SER A 162 -8.54 15.96 8.18
CA SER A 162 -8.65 16.61 9.49
C SER A 162 -8.45 15.62 10.63
N LYS A 163 -9.11 14.45 10.54
CA LYS A 163 -8.93 13.32 11.47
C LYS A 163 -7.49 12.81 11.46
N PHE A 164 -6.89 12.69 10.29
CA PHE A 164 -5.57 12.11 10.12
C PHE A 164 -4.45 13.01 10.65
N PHE A 165 -4.57 14.33 10.53
CA PHE A 165 -3.64 15.28 11.17
C PHE A 165 -3.68 15.18 12.69
N ALA A 166 -4.88 15.13 13.28
CA ALA A 166 -5.04 14.95 14.72
C ALA A 166 -4.45 13.61 15.19
N LEU A 167 -4.80 12.52 14.49
CA LEU A 167 -4.34 11.17 14.81
C LEU A 167 -2.81 11.02 14.69
N LYS A 168 -2.18 11.71 13.74
CA LYS A 168 -0.70 11.75 13.62
C LYS A 168 -0.05 12.22 14.92
N GLU A 169 -0.54 13.32 15.48
CA GLU A 169 0.01 13.88 16.72
C GLU A 169 -0.36 12.99 17.92
N GLN A 170 -1.60 12.51 17.99
CA GLN A 170 -2.09 11.64 19.07
C GLN A 170 -1.33 10.30 19.16
N LEU A 171 -1.01 9.67 18.03
CA LEU A 171 -0.30 8.37 17.96
C LEU A 171 1.21 8.50 17.70
N GLN A 172 1.73 9.74 17.72
CA GLN A 172 3.13 10.06 17.45
C GLN A 172 3.65 9.35 16.18
N ILE A 173 2.89 9.46 15.08
CA ILE A 173 3.24 8.84 13.82
C ILE A 173 4.46 9.58 13.24
N LYS A 174 5.53 8.83 12.98
CA LYS A 174 6.76 9.37 12.38
C LYS A 174 6.43 10.09 11.06
N ASN A 175 7.05 11.25 10.84
CA ASN A 175 6.82 12.07 9.65
C ASN A 175 6.99 11.29 8.33
N GLN A 176 7.91 10.32 8.27
CA GLN A 176 8.10 9.48 7.09
C GLN A 176 6.84 8.66 6.76
N ASN A 177 6.28 7.95 7.74
CA ASN A 177 5.05 7.15 7.56
C ASN A 177 3.87 8.06 7.24
N PHE A 178 3.77 9.20 7.93
CA PHE A 178 2.74 10.20 7.67
C PHE A 178 2.79 10.71 6.21
N ASN A 179 3.99 10.97 5.68
CA ASN A 179 4.17 11.42 4.31
C ASN A 179 3.73 10.36 3.28
N VAL A 180 3.99 9.07 3.54
CA VAL A 180 3.51 7.98 2.68
C VAL A 180 1.98 7.95 2.66
N LEU A 181 1.34 7.96 3.82
CA LEU A 181 -0.12 7.97 3.96
C LEU A 181 -0.76 9.20 3.29
N ARG A 182 -0.13 10.38 3.43
CA ARG A 182 -0.55 11.61 2.75
C ARG A 182 -0.40 11.51 1.24
N ASN A 183 0.68 10.92 0.74
CA ASN A 183 0.90 10.74 -0.69
C ASN A 183 -0.13 9.78 -1.30
N ILE A 184 -0.49 8.70 -0.59
CA ILE A 184 -1.59 7.80 -0.98
C ILE A 184 -2.88 8.61 -1.20
N ALA A 185 -3.27 9.46 -0.25
CA ALA A 185 -4.46 10.31 -0.36
C ALA A 185 -4.36 11.30 -1.55
N ASN A 186 -3.21 11.94 -1.74
CA ASN A 186 -2.99 12.87 -2.85
C ASN A 186 -3.09 12.18 -4.22
N VAL A 187 -2.51 10.99 -4.36
CA VAL A 187 -2.54 10.21 -5.60
C VAL A 187 -3.96 9.72 -5.90
N ARG A 188 -4.69 9.25 -4.88
CA ARG A 188 -6.10 8.87 -5.01
C ARG A 188 -6.97 10.04 -5.48
N ASN A 189 -6.72 11.25 -5.00
CA ASN A 189 -7.48 12.43 -5.42
C ASN A 189 -7.31 12.77 -6.90
N ASP A 190 -6.19 12.45 -7.53
CA ASP A 190 -6.02 12.66 -8.98
C ASP A 190 -6.96 11.79 -9.81
N ILE A 191 -7.22 10.57 -9.34
CA ILE A 191 -8.14 9.63 -10.00
C ILE A 191 -9.56 10.18 -9.96
N ILE A 192 -9.97 10.73 -8.81
CA ILE A 192 -11.34 11.20 -8.59
C ILE A 192 -11.61 12.50 -9.32
N HIS A 193 -10.66 13.43 -9.28
CA HIS A 193 -10.80 14.70 -10.00
C HIS A 193 -10.54 14.58 -11.50
N ARG A 194 -10.28 13.36 -12.02
CA ARG A 194 -9.94 13.11 -13.42
C ARG A 194 -8.84 14.06 -13.91
N ASN A 195 -7.85 14.35 -13.06
CA ASN A 195 -6.68 15.16 -13.39
C ASN A 195 -5.70 14.36 -14.27
N ILE A 196 -6.23 13.70 -15.30
CA ILE A 196 -5.50 12.94 -16.32
C ILE A 196 -4.83 13.92 -17.30
N GLU A 197 -5.25 15.19 -17.33
CA GLU A 197 -4.86 16.15 -18.37
C GLU A 197 -3.62 17.00 -18.05
N ASN A 198 -3.12 17.02 -16.83
CA ASN A 198 -1.88 17.75 -16.53
C ASN A 198 -0.69 16.82 -16.69
N TYR A 199 -0.21 16.66 -17.93
CA TYR A 199 1.13 16.10 -18.16
C TYR A 199 2.15 17.00 -17.44
N ILE A 200 2.62 16.55 -16.29
CA ILE A 200 3.71 17.19 -15.57
C ILE A 200 5.01 16.60 -16.10
N ASP A 201 5.80 17.43 -16.79
CA ASP A 201 7.16 17.08 -17.17
C ASP A 201 8.01 16.88 -15.90
N PHE A 202 8.28 15.62 -15.56
CA PHE A 202 8.99 15.27 -14.35
C PHE A 202 10.45 15.73 -14.35
N GLU A 203 11.11 15.82 -15.51
CA GLU A 203 12.49 16.32 -15.55
C GLU A 203 12.51 17.82 -15.30
N LYS A 204 11.54 18.56 -15.85
CA LYS A 204 11.34 19.97 -15.50
C LYS A 204 11.07 20.14 -14.00
N LEU A 205 10.15 19.35 -13.44
CA LEU A 205 9.78 19.40 -12.03
C LEU A 205 10.98 19.07 -11.11
N LYS A 206 11.83 18.13 -11.52
CA LYS A 206 13.04 17.74 -10.81
C LYS A 206 14.10 18.85 -10.80
N ASN A 207 14.23 19.60 -11.90
CA ASN A 207 15.12 20.76 -11.96
C ASN A 207 14.64 21.87 -11.03
N GLU A 208 13.35 22.22 -11.10
CA GLU A 208 12.74 23.22 -10.20
C GLU A 208 12.86 22.79 -8.73
N PHE A 209 12.66 21.50 -8.43
CA PHE A 209 12.88 20.94 -7.10
C PHE A 209 14.31 21.17 -6.60
N SER A 210 15.32 20.88 -7.43
CA SER A 210 16.73 21.04 -7.07
C SER A 210 17.07 22.49 -6.69
N GLU A 211 16.56 23.46 -7.47
CA GLU A 211 16.74 24.88 -7.19
C GLU A 211 16.10 25.30 -5.86
N ILE A 212 14.90 24.80 -5.57
CA ILE A 212 14.16 25.10 -4.34
C ILE A 212 14.80 24.42 -3.13
N ASN A 213 15.31 23.20 -3.29
CA ASN A 213 15.87 22.43 -2.18
C ASN A 213 17.13 23.09 -1.62
N ASN A 214 17.88 23.81 -2.47
CA ASN A 214 19.04 24.62 -2.07
C ASN A 214 18.65 25.91 -1.33
N LYS A 215 17.38 26.34 -1.38
CA LYS A 215 16.90 27.50 -0.62
C LYS A 215 16.70 27.12 0.85
N PRO A 216 17.06 28.00 1.80
CA PRO A 216 16.74 27.79 3.21
C PRO A 216 15.21 27.68 3.40
N PRO A 217 14.72 26.80 4.29
CA PRO A 217 13.27 26.56 4.45
C PRO A 217 12.43 27.82 4.67
N ASN A 218 12.97 28.79 5.42
CA ASN A 218 12.29 30.04 5.78
C ASN A 218 12.18 31.03 4.62
N SER A 219 12.93 30.84 3.53
CA SER A 219 12.86 31.72 2.34
C SER A 219 11.98 31.14 1.22
N ARG A 220 11.33 29.99 1.45
CA ARG A 220 10.51 29.31 0.44
C ARG A 220 9.14 29.97 0.34
N THR A 221 8.79 30.38 -0.86
CA THR A 221 7.48 30.94 -1.22
C THR A 221 6.37 29.89 -1.19
N ASN A 222 5.11 30.30 -1.27
CA ASN A 222 3.99 29.36 -1.42
C ASN A 222 4.10 28.54 -2.71
N LYS A 223 4.54 29.16 -3.80
CA LYS A 223 4.81 28.47 -5.07
C LYS A 223 5.90 27.41 -4.91
N ASP A 224 6.96 27.70 -4.14
CA ASP A 224 8.01 26.71 -3.85
C ASP A 224 7.43 25.51 -3.09
N LYS A 225 6.50 25.72 -2.14
CA LYS A 225 5.83 24.64 -1.39
C LYS A 225 4.95 23.77 -2.29
N GLU A 226 4.28 24.36 -3.27
CA GLU A 226 3.48 23.63 -4.26
C GLU A 226 4.37 22.74 -5.13
N ILE A 227 5.47 23.28 -5.67
CA ILE A 227 6.43 22.50 -6.47
C ILE A 227 7.03 21.34 -5.67
N LEU A 228 7.40 21.56 -4.40
CA LEU A 228 7.86 20.49 -3.52
C LEU A 228 6.80 19.39 -3.34
N LYS A 229 5.54 19.78 -3.11
CA LYS A 229 4.42 18.86 -2.95
C LYS A 229 4.21 18.02 -4.22
N ASP A 230 4.20 18.67 -5.38
CA ASP A 230 4.01 18.00 -6.67
C ASP A 230 5.19 17.07 -7.01
N TYR A 231 6.43 17.49 -6.74
CA TYR A 231 7.61 16.65 -6.93
C TYR A 231 7.53 15.36 -6.11
N TYR A 232 7.27 15.46 -4.79
CA TYR A 232 7.20 14.27 -3.94
C TYR A 232 6.05 13.34 -4.32
N LYS A 233 4.93 13.90 -4.78
CA LYS A 233 3.78 13.15 -5.27
C LYS A 233 4.10 12.40 -6.57
N GLU A 234 4.67 13.08 -7.58
CA GLU A 234 5.03 12.46 -8.85
C GLU A 234 6.17 11.45 -8.70
N LYS A 235 7.15 11.75 -7.84
CA LYS A 235 8.20 10.80 -7.45
C LYS A 235 7.59 9.54 -6.83
N PHE A 236 6.66 9.69 -5.89
CA PHE A 236 5.98 8.57 -5.25
C PHE A 236 5.18 7.70 -6.25
N LYS A 237 4.50 8.33 -7.22
CA LYS A 237 3.83 7.61 -8.32
C LYS A 237 4.81 6.81 -9.17
N ARG A 238 5.91 7.43 -9.60
CA ARG A 238 6.90 6.81 -10.48
C ARG A 238 7.69 5.68 -9.81
N GLU A 239 7.96 5.81 -8.52
CA GLU A 239 8.70 4.79 -7.76
C GLU A 239 7.82 3.59 -7.37
N GLU A 240 6.50 3.68 -7.53
CA GLU A 240 5.54 2.60 -7.36
C GLU A 240 5.80 1.74 -6.10
N LYS A 241 6.01 2.41 -4.97
CA LYS A 241 6.55 1.81 -3.73
C LYS A 241 5.53 0.95 -2.99
N PHE A 242 5.06 -0.13 -3.61
CA PHE A 242 4.07 -1.05 -3.07
C PHE A 242 4.45 -1.60 -1.69
N THR A 243 5.68 -2.12 -1.54
CA THR A 243 6.16 -2.66 -0.25
C THR A 243 6.13 -1.60 0.85
N LEU A 244 6.55 -0.38 0.57
CA LEU A 244 6.51 0.72 1.53
C LEU A 244 5.08 1.07 1.94
N ILE A 245 4.12 1.03 1.01
CA ILE A 245 2.69 1.22 1.34
C ILE A 245 2.24 0.14 2.31
N MET A 246 2.52 -1.13 2.01
CA MET A 246 2.12 -2.27 2.84
C MET A 246 2.72 -2.19 4.25
N GLU A 247 4.02 -1.93 4.36
CA GLU A 247 4.71 -1.75 5.65
C GLU A 247 4.13 -0.57 6.44
N THR A 248 3.86 0.54 5.75
CA THR A 248 3.30 1.74 6.38
C THR A 248 1.88 1.50 6.88
N LEU A 249 1.02 0.85 6.09
CA LEU A 249 -0.35 0.51 6.49
C LEU A 249 -0.37 -0.50 7.64
N GLY A 250 0.48 -1.53 7.59
CA GLY A 250 0.63 -2.49 8.69
C GLY A 250 1.05 -1.78 9.98
N SER A 251 2.12 -0.98 9.93
CA SER A 251 2.57 -0.18 11.08
C SER A 251 1.51 0.81 11.59
N PHE A 252 0.71 1.38 10.67
CA PHE A 252 -0.38 2.28 11.01
C PHE A 252 -1.51 1.56 11.74
N LYS A 253 -1.92 0.39 11.24
CA LYS A 253 -2.88 -0.50 11.91
C LYS A 253 -2.40 -0.87 13.31
N GLU A 254 -1.17 -1.35 13.44
CA GLU A 254 -0.59 -1.75 14.74
C GLU A 254 -0.66 -0.62 15.78
N LYS A 255 -0.31 0.60 15.38
CA LYS A 255 -0.39 1.78 16.25
C LYS A 255 -1.82 2.08 16.70
N ILE A 256 -2.81 1.91 15.81
CA ILE A 256 -4.22 2.11 16.14
C ILE A 256 -4.69 1.05 17.13
N ILE A 257 -4.44 -0.23 16.85
CA ILE A 257 -4.84 -1.35 17.72
C ILE A 257 -4.21 -1.22 19.10
N THR A 258 -2.89 -0.98 19.16
CA THR A 258 -2.14 -0.83 20.41
C THR A 258 -2.63 0.34 21.27
N TYR A 259 -3.20 1.39 20.67
CA TYR A 259 -3.70 2.54 21.42
C TYR A 259 -5.12 2.31 21.95
N ILE A 260 -5.93 1.56 21.21
CA ILE A 260 -7.34 1.30 21.57
C ILE A 260 -7.44 0.25 22.67
N ASN A 261 -6.57 -0.76 22.63
CA ASN A 261 -6.50 -1.85 23.62
C ASN A 261 -5.69 -1.45 24.84
#